data_AF-S6USL4-F1
#
_entry.id   AF-S6USL4-F1
#
_cell.length_a   1.000
_cell.length_b   1.000
_cell.length_c   1.000
_cell.angle_alpha   90.00
_cell.angle_beta   90.00
_cell.angle_gamma   90.00
#
_symmetry.space_group_name_H-M   'P 1'
#
loop_
_entity.id
_entity.type
_entity.pdbx_description
1 polymer ?
#
loop_
_entity_poly.entity_id
_entity_poly.type
_entity_poly.pdbx_seq_one_letter_code
_entity_poly.pdbx_strand_id
1 'polypeptide(L)'
;MAFFTAASKSDFQHQLQAALAQHISEQALPQVALFAEQFFGIISLDELTQRRLSDLAGCTLSAWRLLERFEHAHPQVRVYNPDYERHGWQSTHTAVEVLHHDLPFLVDSVRTELNRRGYSIHTLQTTVLSVRRGANGE
;
A
#
# COMPACT_ATOMS: atom_id res chain seq x y z
N MET A 1 -9.75 -11.99 -13.80
CA MET A 1 -10.11 -12.16 -12.38
C MET A 1 -11.13 -11.10 -11.99
N ALA A 2 -12.12 -11.49 -11.17
CA ALA A 2 -13.28 -10.67 -10.83
C ALA A 2 -13.02 -9.68 -9.70
N PHE A 3 -13.87 -8.66 -9.60
CA PHE A 3 -14.01 -7.86 -8.39
C PHE A 3 -14.51 -8.73 -7.23
N PHE A 4 -14.21 -8.33 -6.00
CA PHE A 4 -14.66 -9.03 -4.80
C PHE A 4 -15.85 -8.32 -4.17
N THR A 5 -16.57 -9.03 -3.31
CA THR A 5 -17.62 -8.48 -2.46
C THR A 5 -17.23 -8.69 -1.02
N ALA A 6 -17.50 -7.72 -0.16
CA ALA A 6 -17.31 -7.87 1.28
C ALA A 6 -18.49 -7.21 2.01
N ALA A 7 -19.01 -7.87 3.03
CA ALA A 7 -20.13 -7.37 3.84
C ALA A 7 -19.69 -6.30 4.86
N SER A 8 -18.40 -6.25 5.18
CA SER A 8 -17.81 -5.31 6.14
C SER A 8 -16.31 -5.12 5.87
N LYS A 9 -15.68 -4.15 6.56
CA LYS A 9 -14.22 -4.04 6.57
C LYS A 9 -13.53 -5.28 7.14
N SER A 10 -14.12 -5.94 8.15
CA SER A 10 -13.53 -7.16 8.72
C SER A 10 -13.57 -8.33 7.74
N ASP A 11 -14.66 -8.47 6.97
CA ASP A 11 -14.76 -9.47 5.90
C ASP A 11 -13.72 -9.19 4.80
N PHE A 12 -13.57 -7.92 4.38
CA PHE A 12 -12.50 -7.52 3.47
C PHE A 12 -11.10 -7.91 4.00
N GLN A 13 -10.79 -7.63 5.26
CA GLN A 13 -9.49 -7.96 5.85
C GLN A 13 -9.24 -9.48 5.86
N HIS A 14 -10.26 -10.28 6.19
CA HIS A 14 -10.17 -11.74 6.11
C HIS A 14 -9.87 -12.23 4.69
N GLN A 15 -10.57 -11.70 3.68
CA GLN A 15 -10.35 -12.05 2.28
C GLN A 15 -8.96 -11.61 1.79
N LEU A 16 -8.51 -10.41 2.18
CA LEU A 16 -7.19 -9.91 1.85
C LEU A 16 -6.08 -10.76 2.49
N GLN A 17 -6.22 -11.13 3.77
CA GLN A 17 -5.27 -12.01 4.45
C GLN A 17 -5.17 -13.36 3.74
N ALA A 18 -6.29 -13.94 3.32
CA ALA A 18 -6.29 -15.20 2.56
C ALA A 18 -5.58 -15.06 1.20
N ALA A 19 -5.74 -13.92 0.52
CA ALA A 19 -5.01 -13.64 -0.72
C ALA A 19 -3.50 -13.45 -0.47
N LEU A 20 -3.12 -12.73 0.59
CA LEU A 20 -1.72 -12.51 0.96
C LEU A 20 -1.02 -13.82 1.31
N ALA A 21 -1.69 -14.73 2.02
CA ALA A 21 -1.17 -16.03 2.43
C ALA A 21 -0.70 -16.91 1.25
N GLN A 22 -1.17 -16.65 0.02
CA GLN A 22 -0.74 -17.36 -1.18
C GLN A 22 0.65 -16.91 -1.68
N HIS A 23 1.15 -15.77 -1.19
CA HIS A 23 2.33 -15.10 -1.73
C HIS A 23 3.46 -14.90 -0.71
N ILE A 24 3.19 -15.11 0.58
CA ILE A 24 4.17 -14.95 1.66
C ILE A 24 4.15 -16.17 2.59
N SER A 25 5.21 -16.32 3.38
CA SER A 25 5.30 -17.42 4.33
C SER A 25 4.32 -17.26 5.51
N GLU A 26 3.94 -18.38 6.12
CA GLU A 26 3.09 -18.39 7.32
C GLU A 26 3.69 -17.58 8.47
N GLN A 27 5.03 -17.51 8.56
CA GLN A 27 5.72 -16.73 9.58
C GLN A 27 5.59 -15.22 9.37
N ALA A 28 5.57 -14.75 8.11
CA ALA A 28 5.45 -13.33 7.78
C ALA A 28 3.99 -12.84 7.80
N LEU A 29 3.04 -13.74 7.53
CA LEU A 29 1.62 -13.42 7.36
C LEU A 29 1.01 -12.57 8.48
N PRO A 30 1.21 -12.86 9.79
CA PRO A 30 0.61 -12.06 10.85
C PRO A 30 1.04 -10.59 10.81
N GLN A 31 2.31 -10.32 10.47
CA GLN A 31 2.84 -8.95 10.47
C GLN A 31 2.40 -8.18 9.22
N VAL A 32 2.36 -8.85 8.06
CA VAL A 32 1.85 -8.25 6.82
C VAL A 32 0.34 -8.00 6.90
N ALA A 33 -0.42 -8.89 7.55
CA ALA A 33 -1.85 -8.70 7.78
C ALA A 33 -2.12 -7.50 8.68
N LEU A 34 -1.39 -7.37 9.81
CA LEU A 34 -1.48 -6.19 10.67
C LEU A 34 -1.15 -4.90 9.92
N PHE A 35 -0.10 -4.91 9.10
CA PHE A 35 0.21 -3.78 8.23
C PHE A 35 -0.93 -3.48 7.27
N ALA A 36 -1.52 -4.48 6.62
CA ALA A 36 -2.63 -4.30 5.68
C ALA A 36 -3.88 -3.69 6.35
N GLU A 37 -4.17 -4.09 7.59
CA GLU A 37 -5.23 -3.51 8.40
C GLU A 37 -5.03 -2.01 8.62
N GLN A 38 -3.82 -1.60 8.99
CA GLN A 38 -3.46 -0.20 9.20
C GLN A 38 -3.42 0.58 7.88
N PHE A 39 -2.85 -0.03 6.84
CA PHE A 39 -2.65 0.55 5.52
C PHE A 39 -3.99 0.92 4.86
N PHE A 40 -5.00 0.06 4.97
CA PHE A 40 -6.36 0.33 4.46
C PHE A 40 -7.31 0.89 5.51
N GLY A 41 -6.84 1.20 6.72
CA GLY A 41 -7.69 1.52 7.87
C GLY A 41 -8.66 2.69 7.62
N ILE A 42 -8.22 3.71 6.90
CA ILE A 42 -9.02 4.90 6.59
C ILE A 42 -9.81 4.81 5.27
N ILE A 43 -9.50 3.85 4.41
CA ILE A 43 -10.15 3.72 3.09
C ILE A 43 -11.55 3.12 3.28
N SER A 44 -12.55 3.64 2.59
CA SER A 44 -13.92 3.14 2.68
C SER A 44 -14.05 1.76 2.04
N LEU A 45 -15.01 0.95 2.48
CA LEU A 45 -15.28 -0.35 1.86
C LEU A 45 -15.72 -0.20 0.40
N ASP A 46 -16.49 0.84 0.09
CA ASP A 46 -16.97 1.14 -1.26
C ASP A 46 -15.80 1.41 -2.21
N GLU A 47 -14.78 2.14 -1.77
CA GLU A 47 -13.56 2.39 -2.56
C GLU A 47 -12.73 1.11 -2.74
N LEU A 48 -12.61 0.28 -1.70
CA LEU A 48 -11.88 -0.99 -1.78
C LEU A 48 -12.53 -1.95 -2.77
N THR A 49 -13.85 -2.08 -2.73
CA THR A 49 -14.61 -3.01 -3.61
C THR A 49 -14.63 -2.58 -5.08
N GLN A 50 -14.27 -1.33 -5.40
CA GLN A 50 -14.03 -0.87 -6.77
C GLN A 50 -12.69 -1.35 -7.35
N ARG A 51 -11.87 -2.07 -6.57
CA ARG A 51 -10.59 -2.63 -6.99
C ARG A 51 -10.63 -4.16 -6.96
N ARG A 52 -9.75 -4.78 -7.75
CA ARG A 52 -9.58 -6.23 -7.70
C ARG A 52 -8.84 -6.59 -6.42
N LEU A 53 -9.26 -7.67 -5.76
CA LEU A 53 -8.60 -8.17 -4.55
C LEU A 53 -7.13 -8.53 -4.80
N SER A 54 -6.82 -9.07 -5.98
CA SER A 54 -5.43 -9.35 -6.40
C SER A 54 -4.58 -8.07 -6.49
N ASP A 55 -5.15 -6.98 -7.01
CA ASP A 55 -4.44 -5.71 -7.14
C ASP A 55 -4.28 -5.02 -5.78
N LEU A 56 -5.23 -5.21 -4.86
CA LEU A 56 -5.10 -4.80 -3.46
C LEU A 56 -3.98 -5.58 -2.76
N ALA A 57 -3.96 -6.91 -2.89
CA ALA A 57 -2.91 -7.76 -2.31
C ALA A 57 -1.52 -7.41 -2.83
N GLY A 58 -1.33 -7.27 -4.14
CA GLY A 58 -0.02 -6.91 -4.69
C GLY A 58 0.39 -5.47 -4.39
N CYS A 59 -0.55 -4.53 -4.30
CA CYS A 59 -0.30 -3.18 -3.79
C CYS A 59 0.19 -3.21 -2.34
N THR A 60 -0.46 -4.00 -1.46
CA THR A 60 -0.02 -4.22 -0.08
C THR A 60 1.40 -4.78 -0.02
N LEU A 61 1.71 -5.80 -0.82
CA LEU A 61 3.05 -6.40 -0.85
C LEU A 61 4.11 -5.44 -1.39
N SER A 62 3.77 -4.59 -2.37
CA SER A 62 4.69 -3.56 -2.85
C SER A 62 5.01 -2.54 -1.75
N ALA A 63 3.98 -2.03 -1.06
CA ALA A 63 4.15 -1.09 0.03
C ALA A 63 4.89 -1.72 1.22
N TRP A 64 4.61 -2.99 1.54
CA TRP A 64 5.31 -3.75 2.56
C TRP A 64 6.81 -3.87 2.25
N ARG A 65 7.18 -4.23 1.01
CA ARG A 65 8.60 -4.32 0.59
C ARG A 65 9.32 -2.97 0.68
N LEU A 66 8.63 -1.88 0.35
CA LEU A 66 9.18 -0.53 0.52
C LEU A 66 9.39 -0.22 2.01
N LEU A 67 8.44 -0.61 2.86
CA LEU A 67 8.50 -0.40 4.31
C LEU A 67 9.54 -1.28 5.00
N GLU A 68 9.83 -2.49 4.49
CA GLU A 68 10.67 -3.49 5.15
C GLU A 68 12.05 -2.94 5.53
N ARG A 69 12.66 -2.10 4.68
CA ARG A 69 13.94 -1.46 4.97
C ARG A 69 13.86 0.05 4.81
N PHE A 70 14.06 0.76 5.92
CA PHE A 70 14.01 2.21 5.91
C PHE A 70 15.14 2.83 6.74
N GLU A 71 15.98 3.61 6.08
CA GLU A 71 16.98 4.46 6.73
C GLU A 71 16.40 5.85 6.95
N HIS A 72 16.37 6.29 8.21
CA HIS A 72 15.67 7.53 8.58
C HIS A 72 16.19 8.78 7.86
N ALA A 73 17.47 8.80 7.49
CA ALA A 73 18.11 9.89 6.77
C ALA A 73 17.79 9.92 5.25
N HIS A 74 17.23 8.85 4.71
CA HIS A 74 17.04 8.66 3.27
C HIS A 74 15.57 8.40 2.94
N PRO A 75 14.78 9.47 2.64
CA PRO A 75 13.47 9.33 2.03
C PRO A 75 13.51 8.40 0.83
N GLN A 76 12.50 7.56 0.65
CA GLN A 76 12.38 6.72 -0.54
C GLN A 76 11.16 7.12 -1.33
N VAL A 77 11.34 7.29 -2.64
CA VAL A 77 10.26 7.55 -3.59
C VAL A 77 10.36 6.55 -4.73
N ARG A 78 9.27 5.84 -5.01
CA ARG A 78 9.15 4.94 -6.17
C ARG A 78 8.06 5.46 -7.09
N VAL A 79 8.38 5.58 -8.38
CA VAL A 79 7.42 5.99 -9.42
C VAL A 79 7.46 4.94 -10.52
N TYR A 80 6.34 4.29 -10.77
CA TYR A 80 6.27 3.20 -11.74
C TYR A 80 4.83 2.97 -12.20
N ASN A 81 4.66 2.30 -13.34
CA ASN A 81 3.36 1.82 -13.80
C ASN A 81 3.25 0.34 -13.41
N PRO A 82 2.40 -0.03 -12.44
CA PRO A 82 2.24 -1.43 -12.05
C PRO A 82 1.74 -2.26 -13.22
N ASP A 83 2.50 -3.31 -13.53
CA ASP A 83 2.16 -4.33 -14.50
C ASP A 83 2.28 -5.71 -13.85
N TYR A 84 1.41 -6.62 -14.27
CA TYR A 84 1.27 -7.91 -13.62
C TYR A 84 2.56 -8.75 -13.68
N GLU A 85 3.26 -8.73 -14.82
CA GLU A 85 4.44 -9.58 -15.05
C GLU A 85 5.61 -9.20 -14.13
N ARG A 86 5.85 -7.90 -13.94
CA ARG A 86 7.00 -7.42 -13.15
C ARG A 86 6.67 -7.18 -11.68
N HIS A 87 5.45 -6.75 -11.40
CA HIS A 87 5.08 -6.24 -10.07
C HIS A 87 4.14 -7.18 -9.32
N GLY A 88 3.50 -8.14 -10.00
CA GLY A 88 2.50 -9.04 -9.41
C GLY A 88 1.14 -8.39 -9.19
N TRP A 89 0.96 -7.13 -9.62
CA TRP A 89 -0.30 -6.41 -9.63
C TRP A 89 -0.31 -5.37 -10.74
N GLN A 90 -1.50 -4.88 -11.08
CA GLN A 90 -1.65 -3.90 -12.14
C GLN A 90 -2.50 -2.71 -11.69
N SER A 91 -2.30 -1.60 -12.38
CA SER A 91 -3.11 -0.39 -12.25
C SER A 91 -3.26 0.24 -13.64
N THR A 92 -4.39 0.90 -13.89
CA THR A 92 -4.56 1.74 -15.07
C THR A 92 -3.85 3.09 -14.95
N HIS A 93 -3.26 3.39 -13.79
CA HIS A 93 -2.58 4.65 -13.46
C HIS A 93 -1.17 4.39 -12.90
N THR A 94 -0.30 5.41 -12.97
CA THR A 94 1.02 5.41 -12.34
C THR A 94 0.91 5.38 -10.81
N ALA A 95 1.71 4.52 -10.18
CA ALA A 95 1.89 4.50 -8.74
C ALA A 95 3.06 5.41 -8.34
N VAL A 96 2.81 6.28 -7.36
CA VAL A 96 3.82 7.09 -6.68
C VAL A 96 3.79 6.69 -5.21
N GLU A 97 4.79 5.95 -4.77
CA GLU A 97 4.96 5.54 -3.38
C GLU A 97 6.00 6.43 -2.72
N VAL A 98 5.68 7.01 -1.57
CA VAL A 98 6.58 7.87 -0.79
C VAL A 98 6.68 7.27 0.61
N LEU A 99 7.89 6.87 0.99
CA LEU A 99 8.22 6.46 2.35
C LEU A 99 9.16 7.47 2.97
N HIS A 100 8.72 8.04 4.08
CA HIS A 100 9.41 9.11 4.77
C HIS A 100 9.09 9.05 6.27
N HIS A 101 9.89 9.72 7.10
CA HIS A 101 9.49 9.95 8.49
C HIS A 101 8.30 10.90 8.56
N ASP A 102 7.52 10.84 9.63
CA ASP A 102 6.33 11.70 9.75
C ASP A 102 6.76 13.18 9.82
N LEU A 103 6.24 13.98 8.88
CA LEU A 103 6.47 15.42 8.81
C LEU A 103 5.16 16.14 8.48
N PRO A 104 4.91 17.32 9.07
CA PRO A 104 3.78 18.16 8.68
C PRO A 104 3.77 18.46 7.19
N PHE A 105 2.58 18.48 6.59
CA PHE A 105 2.32 18.90 5.20
C PHE A 105 2.97 18.04 4.10
N LEU A 106 3.56 16.87 4.40
CA LEU A 106 4.17 16.02 3.38
C LEU A 106 3.17 15.64 2.27
N VAL A 107 2.00 15.13 2.67
CA VAL A 107 0.93 14.73 1.74
C VAL A 107 0.50 15.90 0.87
N ASP A 108 0.24 17.07 1.48
CA ASP A 108 -0.20 18.26 0.75
C ASP A 108 0.88 18.81 -0.19
N SER A 109 2.15 18.73 0.20
CA SER A 109 3.28 19.15 -0.63
C SER A 109 3.41 18.27 -1.87
N VAL A 110 3.32 16.95 -1.71
CA VAL A 110 3.33 16.01 -2.84
C VAL A 110 2.14 16.24 -3.76
N ARG A 111 0.93 16.40 -3.20
CA ARG A 111 -0.28 16.69 -3.99
C ARG A 111 -0.15 17.99 -4.77
N THR A 112 0.34 19.04 -4.11
CA THR A 112 0.54 20.35 -4.72
C THR A 112 1.53 20.28 -5.87
N GLU A 113 2.64 19.56 -5.72
CA GLU A 113 3.64 19.40 -6.78
C GLU A 113 3.10 18.59 -7.96
N LEU A 114 2.35 17.51 -7.73
CA LEU A 114 1.71 16.74 -8.79
C LEU A 114 0.68 17.60 -9.55
N ASN A 115 -0.17 18.33 -8.83
CA ASN A 115 -1.15 19.23 -9.42
C ASN A 115 -0.49 20.36 -10.21
N ARG A 116 0.61 20.95 -9.70
CA ARG A 116 1.38 22.01 -10.38
C ARG A 116 1.93 21.53 -11.73
N ARG A 117 2.25 20.24 -11.84
CA ARG A 117 2.70 19.61 -13.09
C ARG A 117 1.55 19.15 -13.99
N GLY A 118 0.29 19.35 -13.58
CA GLY A 118 -0.90 18.96 -14.33
C GLY A 118 -1.28 17.49 -14.22
N TYR A 119 -0.75 16.75 -13.23
CA TYR A 119 -1.10 15.36 -13.01
C TYR A 119 -2.34 15.24 -12.11
N SER A 120 -3.34 14.48 -12.56
CA SER A 120 -4.50 14.14 -11.74
C SER A 120 -4.17 13.03 -10.74
N ILE A 121 -4.67 13.17 -9.51
CA ILE A 121 -4.55 12.15 -8.46
C ILE A 121 -5.86 11.38 -8.40
N HIS A 122 -5.80 10.09 -8.73
CA HIS A 122 -6.99 9.22 -8.81
C HIS A 122 -7.30 8.52 -7.48
N THR A 123 -6.25 8.17 -6.74
CA THR A 123 -6.34 7.55 -5.41
C THR A 123 -5.24 8.12 -4.55
N LEU A 124 -5.55 8.43 -3.30
CA LEU A 124 -4.60 8.90 -2.31
C LEU A 124 -4.70 8.01 -1.08
N GLN A 125 -3.62 7.32 -0.77
CA GLN A 125 -3.50 6.49 0.42
C GLN A 125 -2.32 6.97 1.24
N THR A 126 -2.56 7.18 2.53
CA THR A 126 -1.54 7.60 3.49
C THR A 126 -1.77 6.91 4.82
N THR A 127 -0.69 6.51 5.47
CA THR A 127 -0.72 5.86 6.78
C THR A 127 0.58 6.18 7.50
N VAL A 128 0.47 6.72 8.70
CA VAL A 128 1.60 6.85 9.63
C VAL A 128 1.66 5.57 10.46
N LEU A 129 2.81 4.92 10.49
CA LEU A 129 3.01 3.63 11.16
C LEU A 129 4.06 3.76 12.24
N SER A 130 3.74 3.29 13.44
CA SER A 130 4.73 3.06 14.49
C SER A 130 5.46 1.75 14.22
N VAL A 131 6.72 1.83 13.80
CA VAL A 131 7.55 0.68 13.44
C VAL A 131 8.68 0.48 14.44
N ARG A 132 8.91 -0.77 14.84
CA ARG A 132 10.10 -1.19 15.57
C ARG A 132 10.98 -1.97 14.61
N ARG A 133 12.22 -1.52 14.45
CA ARG A 133 13.20 -2.11 13.54
C ARG A 133 14.38 -2.71 14.30
N GLY A 134 15.03 -3.70 13.67
CA GLY A 134 16.33 -4.21 14.06
C GLY A 134 17.45 -3.21 13.81
N ALA A 135 18.68 -3.59 14.15
CA ALA A 135 19.84 -2.70 14.06
C ALA A 135 20.19 -2.30 12.61
N ASN A 136 19.78 -3.10 11.62
CA ASN A 136 20.06 -2.84 10.21
C ASN A 136 18.85 -2.23 9.47
N GLY A 137 17.80 -1.83 10.19
CA GLY A 137 16.62 -1.18 9.63
C GLY A 137 15.51 -2.12 9.13
N GLU A 138 15.62 -3.43 9.37
CA GLU A 138 14.59 -4.45 9.13
C GLU A 138 13.45 -4.44 10.16
#